data_AF-A0A2S4HC46-F1
#
_entry.id   AF-A0A2S4HC46-F1
#
_cell.length_a   1.000
_cell.length_b   1.000
_cell.length_c   1.000
_cell.angle_alpha   90.00
_cell.angle_beta   90.00
_cell.angle_gamma   90.00
#
_symmetry.space_group_name_H-M   'P 1'
#
loop_
_entity.id
_entity.type
_entity.pdbx_description
1 polymer ?
#
loop_
_entity_poly.entity_id
_entity_poly.type
_entity_poly.pdbx_seq_one_letter_code
_entity_poly.pdbx_strand_id
1 'polypeptide(L)' 'MTPEIQWFNDGAAGFLTASSLMLAIQLIGCSLAISYVAWVCVASYNDWGNQEISGSEMFVTWFRCIASLMVLLYLFTT' A
#
# COMPACT_ATOMS: atom_id res chain seq x y z
N MET A 1 -9.79 24.21 7.02
CA MET A 1 -10.30 22.98 7.65
C MET A 1 -11.75 22.85 7.22
N THR A 2 -12.14 21.72 6.63
CA THR A 2 -13.52 21.54 6.18
C THR A 2 -14.43 21.29 7.40
N PRO A 3 -15.72 21.67 7.35
CA PRO A 3 -16.62 21.57 8.50
C PRO A 3 -16.76 20.13 9.04
N GLU A 4 -16.59 19.12 8.18
CA GLU A 4 -16.67 17.71 8.55
C GLU A 4 -15.50 17.28 9.46
N ILE A 5 -14.29 17.76 9.19
CA ILE A 5 -13.10 17.48 10.02
C ILE A 5 -13.30 18.08 11.42
N GLN A 6 -13.91 19.27 11.49
CA GLN A 6 -14.16 19.94 12.75
C GLN A 6 -15.21 19.21 13.59
N TRP A 7 -16.34 18.80 12.99
CA TRP A 7 -17.35 18.00 13.69
C TRP A 7 -16.82 16.67 14.20
N PHE A 8 -15.95 16.00 13.45
CA PHE A 8 -15.31 14.77 13.91
C PHE A 8 -14.44 15.00 15.15
N ASN A 9 -13.59 16.03 15.11
CA ASN A 9 -12.67 16.34 16.21
C ASN A 9 -13.43 16.76 17.49
N ASP A 10 -14.50 17.54 17.33
CA ASP A 10 -15.36 17.97 18.44
C ASP A 10 -16.09 16.78 19.07
N GLY A 11 -16.62 15.85 18.24
CA GLY A 11 -17.24 14.62 18.69
C GLY A 11 -16.28 13.64 19.37
N ALA A 12 -15.00 13.65 18.98
CA ALA A 12 -13.95 12.86 19.59
C ALA A 12 -13.35 13.48 20.86
N ALA A 13 -13.83 14.65 21.29
CA ALA A 13 -13.41 15.36 22.50
C ALA A 13 -11.87 15.52 22.66
N GLY A 14 -11.15 15.62 21.54
CA GLY A 14 -9.69 15.73 21.52
C GLY A 14 -8.92 14.43 21.80
N PHE A 15 -9.58 13.28 21.99
CA PHE A 15 -8.94 11.98 22.16
C PHE A 15 -8.31 11.45 20.86
N LEU A 16 -8.95 11.72 19.72
CA LEU A 16 -8.51 11.30 18.40
C LEU A 16 -8.84 12.40 17.38
N THR A 17 -7.90 12.77 16.54
CA THR A 17 -8.16 13.70 15.43
C THR A 17 -8.46 12.94 14.14
N ALA A 18 -9.26 13.53 13.25
CA ALA A 18 -9.53 12.97 11.92
C ALA A 18 -8.23 12.72 11.13
N SER A 19 -7.23 13.61 11.27
CA SER A 19 -5.92 13.47 10.66
C SER A 19 -5.14 12.26 11.19
N SER A 20 -5.19 12.01 12.50
CA SER A 20 -4.49 10.87 13.12
C SER A 20 -5.12 9.55 12.70
N LEU A 21 -6.45 9.50 12.62
CA LEU A 21 -7.18 8.34 12.12
C LEU A 21 -6.87 8.07 10.64
N MET A 22 -6.88 9.11 9.81
CA MET A 22 -6.58 8.99 8.38
C MET A 22 -5.15 8.48 8.16
N LEU A 23 -4.18 9.02 8.90
CA LEU A 23 -2.80 8.56 8.85
C LEU A 23 -2.69 7.08 9.26
N ALA A 24 -3.37 6.67 10.32
CA ALA A 24 -3.37 5.27 10.77
C ALA A 24 -3.90 4.33 9.67
N ILE A 25 -5.00 4.70 9.01
CA ILE A 25 -5.57 3.91 7.90
C ILE A 25 -4.59 3.84 6.72
N GLN A 26 -3.96 4.96 6.36
CA GLN A 26 -2.97 5.01 5.29
C GLN A 26 -1.77 4.11 5.58
N LEU A 27 -1.26 4.11 6.82
CA LEU A 27 -0.14 3.26 7.24
C LEU A 27 -0.49 1.77 7.21
N ILE A 28 -1.70 1.40 7.65
CA ILE A 28 -2.19 0.02 7.57
C ILE A 28 -2.30 -0.42 6.11
N GLY A 29 -2.91 0.40 5.25
CA GLY A 29 -3.04 0.12 3.82
C GLY A 29 -1.69 -0.01 3.12
N CYS A 30 -0.74 0.89 3.43
CA CYS A 30 0.62 0.86 2.89
C CYS A 30 1.36 -0.42 3.31
N SER A 31 1.25 -0.81 4.59
CA SER A 31 1.87 -2.04 5.10
C SER A 31 1.35 -3.28 4.39
N LEU A 32 0.02 -3.39 4.21
CA LEU A 32 -0.61 -4.49 3.47
C LEU A 32 -0.15 -4.55 2.01
N ALA A 33 -0.08 -3.40 1.33
CA ALA A 33 0.37 -3.33 -0.05
C ALA A 33 1.83 -3.77 -0.22
N ILE A 34 2.73 -3.33 0.67
CA ILE A 34 4.14 -3.72 0.66
C ILE A 34 4.27 -5.22 0.92
N SER A 35 3.56 -5.76 1.91
CA SER A 35 3.55 -7.20 2.21
C SER A 35 3.05 -8.03 1.02
N TYR A 36 1.98 -7.59 0.36
CA TYR A 36 1.45 -8.25 -0.82
C TYR A 36 2.45 -8.26 -1.98
N VAL A 37 3.06 -7.11 -2.27
CA VAL A 37 4.07 -7.01 -3.34
C VAL A 37 5.29 -7.88 -3.03
N ALA A 38 5.77 -7.89 -1.79
CA ALA A 38 6.85 -8.75 -1.37
C ALA A 38 6.50 -10.24 -1.59
N TRP A 39 5.27 -10.64 -1.24
CA TRP A 39 4.79 -12.00 -1.50
C TRP A 39 4.76 -12.34 -2.99
N VAL A 40 4.26 -11.46 -3.86
CA VAL A 40 4.25 -11.68 -5.32
C VAL A 40 5.66 -11.82 -5.90
N CYS A 41 6.62 -11.01 -5.42
CA CYS A 41 8.01 -11.12 -5.84
C CYS A 41 8.62 -12.48 -5.43
N VAL A 42 8.35 -12.96 -4.21
CA VAL A 42 8.80 -14.27 -3.74
C VAL A 42 8.11 -15.40 -4.52
N ALA A 43 6.80 -15.30 -4.76
CA ALA A 43 6.05 -16.30 -5.53
C ALA A 43 6.61 -16.45 -6.95
N SER A 44 6.76 -15.32 -7.68
CA SER A 44 7.35 -15.35 -9.02
C SER A 44 8.80 -15.86 -9.05
N TYR A 45 9.57 -15.66 -7.99
CA TYR A 45 10.90 -16.25 -7.87
C TYR A 45 10.85 -17.78 -7.72
N ASN A 46 9.92 -18.28 -6.90
CA ASN A 46 9.71 -19.71 -6.74
C ASN A 46 9.22 -20.35 -8.03
N ASP A 47 8.29 -19.71 -8.74
CA ASP A 47 7.75 -20.19 -10.02
C ASP A 47 8.86 -20.27 -11.09
N TRP A 48 9.78 -19.29 -11.09
CA TRP A 48 10.96 -19.33 -11.94
C TRP A 48 11.91 -20.48 -11.55
N GLY A 49 12.13 -20.71 -10.25
CA GLY A 49 12.93 -21.83 -9.75
C GLY A 49 12.34 -23.20 -10.10
N ASN A 50 11.01 -23.29 -10.17
CA ASN A 50 10.26 -24.47 -10.59
C ASN A 50 10.14 -24.62 -12.12
N GLN A 51 10.74 -23.70 -12.89
CA GLN A 51 10.66 -23.66 -14.37
C GLN A 51 9.24 -23.49 -14.92
N GLU A 52 8.31 -22.95 -14.12
CA GLU A 52 6.94 -22.67 -14.57
C GLU A 52 6.87 -21.37 -15.38
N ILE A 53 7.75 -20.42 -15.08
CA ILE A 53 7.89 -19.16 -15.82
C ILE A 53 9.33 -18.90 -16.27
N SER A 54 9.48 -18.15 -17.35
CA SER A 54 10.79 -17.68 -17.81
C SER A 54 11.35 -16.58 -16.90
N GLY A 55 12.67 -16.43 -16.86
CA GLY A 55 13.32 -15.35 -16.10
C GLY A 55 12.85 -13.96 -16.52
N SER A 56 12.56 -13.76 -17.81
CA SER A 56 11.96 -12.52 -18.32
C SER A 56 10.58 -12.23 -17.73
N GLU A 57 9.73 -13.24 -17.56
CA GLU A 57 8.39 -13.07 -16.99
C GLU A 57 8.46 -12.75 -15.49
N MET A 58 9.40 -13.35 -14.77
CA MET A 58 9.70 -12.98 -13.38
C MET A 58 10.08 -11.49 -13.27
N PHE A 59 11.03 -11.02 -14.09
CA PHE A 59 11.43 -9.60 -14.09
C PHE A 59 10.29 -8.66 -14.47
N VAL A 60 9.48 -9.00 -15.48
CA VAL A 60 8.29 -8.20 -15.85
C VAL A 60 7.31 -8.12 -14.69
N THR A 61 7.11 -9.21 -13.95
CA THR A 61 6.25 -9.24 -12.76
C THR A 61 6.78 -8.30 -11.68
N TRP A 62 8.09 -8.31 -11.42
CA TRP A 62 8.70 -7.41 -10.45
C TRP A 62 8.58 -5.93 -10.86
N PHE A 63 8.76 -5.61 -12.15
CA PHE A 63 8.55 -4.25 -12.63
C PHE A 63 7.10 -3.78 -12.49
N ARG A 64 6.12 -4.67 -12.73
CA ARG A 64 4.68 -4.37 -12.50
C ARG A 64 4.40 -4.12 -11.01
N CYS A 65 5.02 -4.88 -10.13
CA CYS A 65 4.95 -4.65 -8.68
C CYS A 65 5.51 -3.28 -8.29
N ILE A 66 6.68 -2.90 -8.81
CA ILE A 66 7.28 -1.58 -8.55
C ILE A 66 6.36 -0.46 -9.07
N ALA A 67 5.85 -0.58 -10.30
CA ALA A 67 4.90 0.39 -10.84
C ALA A 67 3.63 0.52 -9.98
N SER A 68 3.12 -0.59 -9.46
CA SER A 68 1.95 -0.61 -8.57
C SER A 68 2.24 0.10 -7.24
N LEU A 69 3.43 -0.09 -6.66
CA LEU A 69 3.85 0.65 -5.45
C LEU A 69 4.00 2.15 -5.73
N MET A 70 4.52 2.54 -6.90
CA MET A 70 4.64 3.95 -7.27
C MET A 70 3.26 4.63 -7.37
N VAL A 71 2.26 3.94 -7.93
CA VAL A 71 0.87 4.44 -7.97
C VAL A 71 0.28 4.55 -6.57
N LEU A 72 0.48 3.56 -5.71
CA LEU A 72 -0.01 3.61 -4.32
C LEU A 72 0.65 4.73 -3.52
N LEU A 73 1.96 4.94 -3.69
CA LEU A 73 2.67 6.06 -3.07
C LEU A 73 2.07 7.40 -3.48
N TYR A 74 1.80 7.59 -4.78
CA TYR A 74 1.12 8.79 -5.26
C TYR A 74 -0.22 9.00 -4.54
N LEU A 75 -1.07 7.96 -4.49
CA LEU A 75 -2.40 8.02 -3.85
C LEU A 75 -2.35 8.26 -2.33
N PHE A 76 -1.29 7.85 -1.64
CA PHE A 76 -1.14 8.12 -0.20
C PHE A 76 -0.57 9.52 0.10
N THR A 77 0.13 10.13 -0.86
CA THR A 77 0.71 11.46 -0.71
C THR A 77 -0.21 12.62 -1.11
N THR A 78 -1.29 12.33 -1.84
CA THR A 78 -2.30 13.30 -2.30
C THR A 78 -3.57 13.21 -1.47
#